data_AF-A0A381YSI6-F1
#
_entry.id   AF-A0A381YSI6-F1
#
_cell.length_a   1.000
_cell.length_b   1.000
_cell.length_c   1.000
_cell.angle_alpha   90.00
_cell.angle_beta   90.00
_cell.angle_gamma   90.00
#
_symmetry.space_group_name_H-M   'P 1'
#
loop_
_entity.id
_entity.type
_entity.pdbx_description
1 polymer ?
#
loop_
_entity_poly.entity_id
_entity_poly.type
_entity_poly.pdbx_seq_one_letter_code
_entity_poly.pdbx_strand_id
1 'polypeptide(L)'
;MPVGIAELEQDGGWGLEGSRCVQIGDLDLSSWTGDEDPDEFWSGAVETTILNSGISSTDGEWCFKIDSGSSWNAFQLYALYEILGGSIWVTTERDGEYIATESSRRIPKEESEGEAALASMASFHVDNPGSVPDTSDLQGLVDGTPTGQGFENSLRGFEGYFEDEMAIREGDLGEAELALELEKDKLEEFRTDGDKEAAKETRKQIKLHERKVSDKRKALNDPKGYLLNPIGRYNANLALARKCSSRGSVKGGKKGIVIFVRHANYPEWLVEFLKEHRFGGFDKFAFIVGGINRTDIEQKSIQIHESAREHLDSERADSSRVVTSPDDVCFNIAPGQDVFEYSAEVTRILHGILKNNEGIDWSLEIAGPLAMLRPAIYQFAHVSKMPLLYVAREWGTEGGVHFTDATGDKHKLRIPNKDDVDSIRDSVAHENASRLIATAYKSHLNNPNSVIDTSHSKKNNVCPFYDLNKEQFPADHPLRYKQSSTADSQVHAVREGAKKAIELGSITKLETNQYAPNIRGIVAGALLVNLG
;
A
#
# COMPACT_ATOMS: atom_id res chain seq x y z
N MET A 1 -3.47 -13.97 -19.66
CA MET A 1 -2.28 -13.94 -18.81
C MET A 1 -1.82 -12.50 -18.78
N PRO A 2 -1.53 -11.90 -17.60
CA PRO A 2 -0.89 -10.60 -17.59
C PRO A 2 0.41 -10.70 -18.40
N VAL A 3 0.64 -9.73 -19.31
CA VAL A 3 1.90 -9.60 -20.04
C VAL A 3 3.04 -9.68 -19.03
N GLY A 4 4.00 -10.58 -19.30
CA GLY A 4 5.15 -10.78 -18.43
C GLY A 4 6.04 -9.56 -18.49
N ILE A 5 6.62 -9.13 -17.37
CA ILE A 5 7.48 -7.93 -17.39
C ILE A 5 8.71 -8.12 -18.29
N ALA A 6 9.14 -9.36 -18.52
CA ALA A 6 10.17 -9.69 -19.51
C ALA A 6 9.79 -9.25 -20.94
N GLU A 7 8.50 -9.21 -21.28
CA GLU A 7 7.99 -8.68 -22.54
C GLU A 7 7.98 -7.14 -22.52
N LEU A 8 7.75 -6.53 -21.35
CA LEU A 8 7.85 -5.07 -21.13
C LEU A 8 9.31 -4.56 -21.13
N GLU A 9 10.27 -5.36 -20.65
CA GLU A 9 11.72 -5.09 -20.69
C GLU A 9 12.29 -5.19 -22.12
N GLN A 10 11.76 -6.12 -22.94
CA GLN A 10 12.25 -6.37 -24.31
C GLN A 10 11.71 -5.37 -25.34
N ASP A 11 10.52 -4.80 -25.15
CA ASP A 11 9.86 -3.98 -26.17
C ASP A 11 10.27 -2.49 -26.17
N GLY A 12 11.04 -1.99 -25.19
CA GLY A 12 11.57 -0.61 -25.16
C GLY A 12 10.52 0.53 -25.15
N GLY A 13 9.24 0.24 -25.38
CA GLY A 13 8.17 1.21 -25.56
C GLY A 13 7.56 1.77 -24.27
N TRP A 14 7.94 1.23 -23.11
CA TRP A 14 7.31 1.55 -21.82
C TRP A 14 8.25 2.26 -20.82
N GLY A 15 9.44 2.69 -21.27
CA GLY A 15 10.38 3.46 -20.46
C GLY A 15 11.16 2.65 -19.41
N LEU A 16 11.18 1.33 -19.51
CA LEU A 16 11.85 0.40 -18.58
C LEU A 16 13.27 -0.01 -19.03
N GLU A 17 13.87 0.71 -19.99
CA GLU A 17 15.22 0.40 -20.49
C GLU A 17 16.25 0.47 -19.35
N GLY A 18 16.81 -0.70 -18.99
CA GLY A 18 17.86 -0.82 -17.97
C GLY A 18 17.39 -1.04 -16.53
N SER A 19 16.09 -1.16 -16.28
CA SER A 19 15.55 -1.52 -14.96
C SER A 19 15.51 -3.05 -14.76
N ARG A 20 15.82 -3.55 -13.56
CA ARG A 20 15.68 -4.98 -13.22
C ARG A 20 14.30 -5.21 -12.61
N CYS A 21 13.43 -5.92 -13.32
CA CYS A 21 12.07 -6.16 -12.86
C CYS A 21 11.94 -7.47 -12.07
N VAL A 22 11.22 -7.40 -10.95
CA VAL A 22 10.95 -8.56 -10.11
C VAL A 22 9.49 -8.94 -10.18
N GLN A 23 9.24 -10.18 -10.57
CA GLN A 23 7.94 -10.84 -10.48
C GLN A 23 8.12 -12.15 -9.71
N ILE A 24 7.26 -12.42 -8.73
CA ILE A 24 7.21 -13.72 -8.07
C ILE A 24 6.09 -14.53 -8.75
N GLY A 25 6.38 -15.78 -9.10
CA GLY A 25 5.35 -16.76 -9.39
C GLY A 25 4.47 -17.04 -8.16
N ASP A 26 3.46 -17.88 -8.29
CA ASP A 26 2.71 -18.32 -7.12
C ASP A 26 3.60 -19.22 -6.24
N LEU A 27 4.16 -18.66 -5.17
CA LEU A 27 4.69 -19.43 -4.05
C LEU A 27 3.55 -20.28 -3.47
N ASP A 28 3.69 -21.60 -3.54
CA ASP A 28 2.70 -22.54 -3.04
C ASP A 28 2.74 -22.59 -1.51
N LEU A 29 1.68 -22.05 -0.89
CA LEU A 29 1.48 -22.10 0.55
C LEU A 29 1.03 -23.49 1.03
N SER A 30 0.84 -24.47 0.15
CA SER A 30 0.53 -25.86 0.52
C SER A 30 1.58 -26.50 1.43
N SER A 31 2.80 -25.94 1.47
CA SER A 31 3.88 -26.38 2.34
C SER A 31 3.72 -25.89 3.78
N TRP A 32 2.87 -24.89 4.02
CA TRP A 32 2.61 -24.39 5.37
C TRP A 32 1.67 -25.36 6.09
N THR A 33 2.19 -25.99 7.13
CA THR A 33 1.44 -26.97 7.93
C THR A 33 0.75 -26.35 9.14
N GLY A 34 1.07 -25.09 9.45
CA GLY A 34 0.56 -24.38 10.63
C GLY A 34 1.28 -24.75 11.93
N ASP A 35 2.33 -25.56 11.85
CA ASP A 35 3.20 -25.91 12.98
C ASP A 35 4.52 -25.11 12.95
N GLU A 36 4.81 -24.41 11.86
CA GLU A 36 5.94 -23.50 11.72
C GLU A 36 5.72 -22.19 12.51
N ASP A 37 6.79 -21.59 13.02
CA ASP A 37 6.73 -20.23 13.55
C ASP A 37 6.37 -19.26 12.40
N PRO A 38 5.25 -18.50 12.49
CA PRO A 38 4.87 -17.54 11.45
C PRO A 38 5.96 -16.50 11.14
N ASP A 39 6.78 -16.15 12.14
CA ASP A 39 7.90 -15.23 11.99
C ASP A 39 9.01 -15.81 11.11
N GLU A 40 9.34 -17.09 11.31
CA GLU A 40 10.35 -17.78 10.51
C GLU A 40 9.84 -18.00 9.09
N PHE A 41 8.55 -18.32 8.93
CA PHE A 41 7.93 -18.60 7.64
C PHE A 41 8.01 -17.41 6.67
N TRP A 42 7.62 -16.21 7.11
CA TRP A 42 7.67 -15.04 6.21
C TRP A 42 9.11 -14.68 5.85
N SER A 43 10.04 -14.76 6.81
CA SER A 43 11.43 -14.39 6.57
C SER A 43 12.12 -15.34 5.60
N GLY A 44 11.88 -16.66 5.73
CA GLY A 44 12.37 -17.66 4.78
C GLY A 44 11.76 -17.52 3.38
N ALA A 45 10.49 -17.12 3.28
CA ALA A 45 9.85 -16.88 1.98
C ALA A 45 10.41 -15.61 1.28
N VAL A 46 10.69 -14.54 2.05
CA VAL A 46 11.37 -13.35 1.52
C VAL A 46 12.82 -13.66 1.15
N GLU A 47 13.56 -14.41 1.97
CA GLU A 47 14.91 -14.90 1.65
C GLU A 47 14.91 -15.70 0.34
N THR A 48 13.99 -16.67 0.20
CA THR A 48 13.84 -17.47 -1.02
C THR A 48 13.58 -16.60 -2.24
N THR A 49 12.71 -15.59 -2.10
CA THR A 49 12.44 -14.61 -3.15
C THR A 49 13.70 -13.84 -3.55
N ILE A 50 14.44 -13.32 -2.57
CA ILE A 50 15.69 -12.59 -2.80
C ILE A 50 16.66 -13.45 -3.61
N LEU A 51 16.94 -14.66 -3.11
CA LEU A 51 17.91 -15.57 -3.70
C LEU A 51 17.52 -16.01 -5.12
N ASN A 52 16.24 -16.34 -5.36
CA ASN A 52 15.78 -16.80 -6.67
C ASN A 52 15.68 -15.69 -7.70
N SER A 53 15.44 -14.44 -7.28
CA SER A 53 15.26 -13.30 -8.18
C SER A 53 16.54 -12.46 -8.34
N GLY A 54 17.65 -12.84 -7.71
CA GLY A 54 18.91 -12.08 -7.80
C GLY A 54 18.83 -10.68 -7.19
N ILE A 55 17.89 -10.46 -6.27
CA ILE A 55 17.68 -9.14 -5.64
C ILE A 55 18.85 -8.87 -4.68
N SER A 56 19.40 -7.67 -4.74
CA SER A 56 20.52 -7.27 -3.93
C SER A 56 20.39 -5.82 -3.45
N SER A 57 21.04 -5.51 -2.33
CA SER A 57 21.15 -4.13 -1.85
C SER A 57 22.20 -3.30 -2.59
N THR A 58 22.97 -3.91 -3.49
CA THR A 58 24.10 -3.28 -4.19
C THR A 58 23.81 -2.97 -5.65
N ASP A 59 22.77 -3.58 -6.24
CA ASP A 59 22.36 -3.34 -7.61
C ASP A 59 21.24 -2.29 -7.70
N GLY A 60 21.14 -1.66 -8.88
CA GLY A 60 20.48 -0.38 -9.16
C GLY A 60 18.96 -0.28 -8.94
N GLU A 61 18.30 0.56 -9.74
CA GLU A 61 16.88 0.88 -9.56
C GLU A 61 15.99 -0.36 -9.82
N TRP A 62 15.34 -0.83 -8.75
CA TRP A 62 14.44 -1.99 -8.79
C TRP A 62 13.02 -1.59 -9.19
N CYS A 63 12.37 -2.43 -10.00
CA CYS A 63 10.96 -2.31 -10.36
C CYS A 63 10.16 -3.51 -9.84
N PHE A 64 9.20 -3.26 -8.95
CA PHE A 64 8.41 -4.30 -8.28
C PHE A 64 6.97 -4.31 -8.81
N LYS A 65 6.52 -5.43 -9.41
CA LYS A 65 5.14 -5.59 -9.91
C LYS A 65 4.24 -6.24 -8.88
N ILE A 66 3.37 -5.44 -8.26
CA ILE A 66 2.62 -5.83 -7.05
C ILE A 66 1.26 -6.48 -7.37
N ASP A 67 0.76 -6.38 -8.61
CA ASP A 67 -0.47 -7.06 -9.05
C ASP A 67 -0.26 -8.51 -9.51
N SER A 68 0.98 -8.99 -9.52
CA SER A 68 1.29 -10.39 -9.84
C SER A 68 1.11 -11.33 -8.65
N GLY A 69 0.82 -12.61 -8.93
CA GLY A 69 0.72 -13.70 -7.95
C GLY A 69 -0.34 -13.53 -6.85
N SER A 70 -0.22 -14.35 -5.81
CA SER A 70 -1.01 -14.25 -4.58
C SER A 70 -0.76 -12.92 -3.84
N SER A 71 -1.71 -12.51 -2.98
CA SER A 71 -1.51 -11.30 -2.15
C SER A 71 -0.35 -11.45 -1.16
N TRP A 72 -0.01 -12.68 -0.79
CA TRP A 72 1.16 -12.98 0.05
C TRP A 72 2.46 -12.59 -0.68
N ASN A 73 2.62 -13.06 -1.92
CA ASN A 73 3.80 -12.77 -2.73
C ASN A 73 3.91 -11.29 -3.08
N ALA A 74 2.77 -10.68 -3.43
CA ALA A 74 2.70 -9.25 -3.70
C ALA A 74 3.16 -8.41 -2.50
N PHE A 75 2.81 -8.82 -1.27
CA PHE A 75 3.27 -8.12 -0.09
C PHE A 75 4.77 -8.30 0.18
N GLN A 76 5.34 -9.48 -0.11
CA GLN A 76 6.79 -9.69 0.01
C GLN A 76 7.57 -8.77 -0.94
N LEU A 77 7.12 -8.63 -2.19
CA LEU A 77 7.68 -7.65 -3.13
C LEU A 77 7.54 -6.22 -2.61
N TYR A 78 6.39 -5.90 -2.02
CA TYR A 78 6.17 -4.59 -1.43
C TYR A 78 7.10 -4.32 -0.25
N ALA A 79 7.35 -5.31 0.63
CA ALA A 79 8.31 -5.18 1.73
C ALA A 79 9.73 -4.94 1.20
N LEU A 80 10.13 -5.63 0.12
CA LEU A 80 11.43 -5.41 -0.53
C LEU A 80 11.53 -4.01 -1.14
N TYR A 81 10.48 -3.51 -1.77
CA TYR A 81 10.39 -2.12 -2.22
C TYR A 81 10.62 -1.12 -1.08
N GLU A 82 10.01 -1.34 0.10
CA GLU A 82 10.21 -0.44 1.23
C GLU A 82 11.62 -0.51 1.84
N ILE A 83 12.29 -1.66 1.72
CA ILE A 83 13.67 -1.87 2.18
C ILE A 83 14.68 -1.25 1.21
N LEU A 84 14.52 -1.49 -0.09
CA LEU A 84 15.52 -1.16 -1.12
C LEU A 84 15.24 0.16 -1.82
N GLY A 85 14.00 0.65 -1.80
CA GLY A 85 13.53 1.74 -2.66
C GLY A 85 13.16 1.25 -4.06
N GLY A 86 13.30 2.13 -5.06
CA GLY A 86 12.92 1.83 -6.45
C GLY A 86 11.50 2.28 -6.78
N SER A 87 10.82 1.51 -7.63
CA SER A 87 9.48 1.84 -8.12
C SER A 87 8.54 0.63 -8.03
N ILE A 88 7.25 0.91 -7.82
CA ILE A 88 6.20 -0.10 -7.84
C ILE A 88 5.31 0.08 -9.06
N TRP A 89 4.93 -1.04 -9.65
CA TRP A 89 4.19 -1.07 -10.90
C TRP A 89 2.97 -1.98 -10.78
N VAL A 90 1.94 -1.62 -11.54
CA VAL A 90 0.69 -2.37 -11.69
C VAL A 90 0.42 -2.54 -13.17
N THR A 91 -0.08 -3.68 -13.60
CA THR A 91 -0.56 -3.89 -14.97
C THR A 91 -2.07 -4.01 -14.97
N THR A 92 -2.74 -3.20 -15.80
CA THR A 92 -4.20 -3.18 -15.91
C THR A 92 -4.60 -3.30 -17.37
N GLU A 93 -5.70 -3.99 -17.65
CA GLU A 93 -6.30 -4.01 -18.98
C GLU A 93 -7.17 -2.76 -19.18
N ARG A 94 -6.91 -2.02 -20.25
CA ARG A 94 -7.67 -0.84 -20.68
C ARG A 94 -7.92 -0.95 -22.18
N ASP A 95 -9.19 -0.93 -22.57
CA ASP A 95 -9.62 -0.98 -23.98
C ASP A 95 -9.04 -2.17 -24.78
N GLY A 96 -8.78 -3.30 -24.11
CA GLY A 96 -8.20 -4.51 -24.71
C GLY A 96 -6.67 -4.53 -24.77
N GLU A 97 -5.99 -3.50 -24.23
CA GLU A 97 -4.54 -3.42 -24.13
C GLU A 97 -4.09 -3.47 -22.66
N TYR A 98 -2.95 -4.12 -22.40
CA TYR A 98 -2.33 -4.11 -21.07
C TYR A 98 -1.45 -2.88 -20.91
N ILE A 99 -1.74 -2.06 -19.91
CA ILE A 99 -0.99 -0.85 -19.57
C ILE A 99 -0.26 -1.09 -18.26
N ALA A 100 1.05 -0.81 -18.24
CA ALA A 100 1.83 -0.74 -17.01
C ALA A 100 1.81 0.68 -16.45
N THR A 101 1.50 0.84 -15.17
CA THR A 101 1.46 2.14 -14.50
C THR A 101 2.33 2.14 -13.25
N GLU A 102 3.24 3.10 -13.16
CA GLU A 102 4.02 3.31 -11.94
C GLU A 102 3.11 3.87 -10.84
N SER A 103 2.97 3.16 -9.73
CA SER A 103 2.08 3.53 -8.62
C SER A 103 2.83 4.00 -7.37
N SER A 104 4.12 4.30 -7.51
CA SER A 104 5.00 4.74 -6.42
C SER A 104 4.46 5.99 -5.75
N ARG A 105 4.41 6.00 -4.41
CA ARG A 105 4.05 7.20 -3.65
C ARG A 105 5.03 8.33 -3.95
N ARG A 106 4.46 9.51 -4.17
CA ARG A 106 5.17 10.78 -4.39
C ARG A 106 4.59 11.83 -3.45
N ILE A 107 4.67 11.56 -2.15
CA ILE A 107 4.17 12.48 -1.12
C ILE A 107 5.28 13.40 -0.60
N PRO A 108 4.94 14.63 -0.17
CA PRO A 108 5.88 15.55 0.43
C PRO A 108 6.64 14.94 1.62
N LYS A 109 7.74 15.60 2.00
CA LYS A 109 8.51 15.22 3.18
C LYS A 109 7.60 15.15 4.41
N GLU A 110 7.82 14.14 5.23
CA GLU A 110 7.13 13.97 6.51
C GLU A 110 7.29 15.24 7.35
N GLU A 111 6.21 15.65 8.02
CA GLU A 111 6.10 16.88 8.84
C GLU A 111 6.23 18.21 8.07
N SER A 112 6.32 18.18 6.74
CA SER A 112 6.35 19.42 5.95
C SER A 112 4.97 20.07 5.80
N GLU A 113 4.95 21.38 5.54
CA GLU A 113 3.72 22.12 5.19
C GLU A 113 3.04 21.55 3.94
N GLY A 114 3.82 21.04 2.98
CA GLY A 114 3.29 20.40 1.77
C GLY A 114 2.52 19.12 2.10
N GLU A 115 3.01 18.32 3.05
CA GLU A 115 2.30 17.13 3.52
C GLU A 115 0.97 17.54 4.18
N ALA A 116 1.00 18.53 5.07
CA ALA A 116 -0.21 19.02 5.73
C ALA A 116 -1.23 19.60 4.72
N ALA A 117 -0.76 20.33 3.71
CA ALA A 117 -1.60 20.87 2.66
C ALA A 117 -2.30 19.77 1.85
N LEU A 118 -1.55 18.76 1.36
CA LEU A 118 -2.14 17.61 0.66
C LEU A 118 -3.07 16.80 1.56
N ALA A 119 -2.69 16.57 2.81
CA ALA A 119 -3.51 15.84 3.77
C ALA A 119 -4.83 16.56 4.06
N SER A 120 -4.82 17.89 4.19
CA SER A 120 -6.04 18.69 4.37
C SER A 120 -6.99 18.59 3.19
N MET A 121 -6.47 18.58 1.96
CA MET A 121 -7.30 18.36 0.78
C MET A 121 -7.95 16.98 0.82
N ALA A 122 -7.20 15.91 1.08
CA ALA A 122 -7.80 14.58 1.23
C ALA A 122 -8.82 14.54 2.38
N SER A 123 -8.54 15.16 3.52
CA SER A 123 -9.45 15.21 4.67
C SER A 123 -10.77 15.89 4.32
N PHE A 124 -10.71 17.00 3.56
CA PHE A 124 -11.90 17.70 3.07
C PHE A 124 -12.73 16.80 2.15
N HIS A 125 -12.08 16.09 1.22
CA HIS A 125 -12.75 15.23 0.23
C HIS A 125 -13.36 13.97 0.84
N VAL A 126 -12.84 13.49 1.99
CA VAL A 126 -13.48 12.40 2.74
C VAL A 126 -14.87 12.82 3.21
N ASP A 127 -15.04 14.06 3.65
CA ASP A 127 -16.33 14.61 4.15
C ASP A 127 -17.20 15.19 3.04
N ASN A 128 -16.58 15.72 1.99
CA ASN A 128 -17.24 16.46 0.91
C ASN A 128 -16.87 15.84 -0.44
N PRO A 129 -17.25 14.58 -0.71
CA PRO A 129 -16.90 13.91 -1.97
C PRO A 129 -17.43 14.70 -3.17
N GLY A 130 -16.55 14.93 -4.15
CA GLY A 130 -16.87 15.69 -5.38
C GLY A 130 -16.91 17.22 -5.20
N SER A 131 -16.64 17.75 -4.01
CA SER A 131 -16.55 19.19 -3.78
C SER A 131 -15.14 19.72 -4.01
N VAL A 132 -15.03 20.99 -4.43
CA VAL A 132 -13.74 21.66 -4.66
C VAL A 132 -13.50 22.67 -3.52
N PRO A 133 -12.51 22.44 -2.65
CA PRO A 133 -12.24 23.34 -1.53
C PRO A 133 -11.48 24.58 -1.98
N ASP A 134 -11.69 25.70 -1.28
CA ASP A 134 -10.79 26.85 -1.30
C ASP A 134 -9.76 26.78 -0.14
N THR A 135 -8.82 27.74 -0.09
CA THR A 135 -7.81 27.76 0.99
C THR A 135 -8.39 27.94 2.39
N SER A 136 -9.59 28.50 2.53
CA SER A 136 -10.23 28.74 3.82
C SER A 136 -10.91 27.48 4.34
N ASP A 137 -11.52 26.68 3.45
CA ASP A 137 -12.12 25.38 3.76
C ASP A 137 -11.09 24.39 4.33
N LEU A 138 -9.83 24.52 3.89
CA LEU A 138 -8.74 23.61 4.26
C LEU A 138 -8.07 23.97 5.59
N GLN A 139 -8.27 25.19 6.07
CA GLN A 139 -7.59 25.68 7.28
C GLN A 139 -8.08 24.95 8.53
N GLY A 140 -7.15 24.36 9.27
CA GLY A 140 -7.43 23.67 10.53
C GLY A 140 -7.97 22.24 10.38
N LEU A 141 -8.12 21.71 9.16
CA LEU A 141 -8.50 20.30 8.97
C LEU A 141 -7.39 19.34 9.41
N VAL A 142 -6.14 19.71 9.11
CA VAL A 142 -4.93 18.97 9.51
C VAL A 142 -3.93 19.93 10.14
N ASP A 143 -3.32 19.50 11.24
CA ASP A 143 -2.28 20.25 11.93
C ASP A 143 -1.09 20.55 11.00
N GLY A 144 -0.63 21.79 11.04
CA GLY A 144 0.45 22.28 10.19
C GLY A 144 0.02 22.75 8.79
N THR A 145 -1.30 22.81 8.51
CA THR A 145 -1.78 23.36 7.23
C THR A 145 -1.49 24.86 7.15
N PRO A 146 -0.71 25.30 6.14
CA PRO A 146 -0.38 26.71 5.97
C PRO A 146 -1.58 27.54 5.48
N THR A 147 -1.57 28.85 5.73
CA THR A 147 -2.63 29.78 5.29
C THR A 147 -2.23 30.55 4.04
N GLY A 148 -3.20 30.85 3.17
CA GLY A 148 -3.06 31.78 2.04
C GLY A 148 -1.85 31.47 1.15
N GLN A 149 -0.96 32.43 0.95
CA GLN A 149 0.24 32.28 0.11
C GLN A 149 1.17 31.14 0.56
N GLY A 150 1.18 30.81 1.85
CA GLY A 150 1.94 29.69 2.37
C GLY A 150 1.49 28.38 1.74
N PHE A 151 0.17 28.17 1.64
CA PHE A 151 -0.44 26.98 1.04
C PHE A 151 -0.05 26.79 -0.42
N GLU A 152 -0.17 27.85 -1.23
CA GLU A 152 0.25 27.82 -2.64
C GLU A 152 1.74 27.51 -2.78
N ASN A 153 2.59 28.11 -1.94
CA ASN A 153 4.03 27.87 -1.97
C ASN A 153 4.39 26.42 -1.60
N SER A 154 3.68 25.82 -0.64
CA SER A 154 3.89 24.43 -0.23
C SER A 154 3.52 23.43 -1.31
N LEU A 155 2.65 23.80 -2.25
CA LEU A 155 2.16 22.94 -3.33
C LEU A 155 2.85 23.16 -4.69
N ARG A 156 3.71 24.17 -4.83
CA ARG A 156 4.40 24.49 -6.09
C ARG A 156 5.21 23.34 -6.68
N GLY A 157 5.71 22.43 -5.84
CA GLY A 157 6.42 21.22 -6.28
C GLY A 157 5.52 20.11 -6.82
N PHE A 158 4.20 20.28 -6.77
CA PHE A 158 3.19 19.26 -7.03
C PHE A 158 2.12 19.74 -8.03
N GLU A 159 2.47 20.67 -8.92
CA GLU A 159 1.54 21.22 -9.92
C GLU A 159 0.84 20.12 -10.73
N GLY A 160 1.55 19.03 -11.03
CA GLY A 160 0.99 17.86 -11.73
C GLY A 160 -0.07 17.06 -10.97
N TYR A 161 -0.47 17.48 -9.77
CA TYR A 161 -1.55 16.86 -8.98
C TYR A 161 -2.89 17.55 -9.15
N PHE A 162 -2.91 18.70 -9.81
CA PHE A 162 -4.09 19.53 -9.92
C PHE A 162 -4.60 19.52 -11.35
N GLU A 163 -5.92 19.51 -11.49
CA GLU A 163 -6.57 19.84 -12.75
C GLU A 163 -6.48 21.36 -12.99
N ASP A 164 -6.47 21.77 -14.27
CA ASP A 164 -6.64 23.17 -14.60
C ASP A 164 -8.12 23.55 -14.50
N GLU A 165 -8.56 23.89 -13.28
CA GLU A 165 -9.95 24.24 -13.00
C GLU A 165 -10.45 25.39 -13.87
N MET A 166 -9.60 26.35 -14.22
CA MET A 166 -9.99 27.46 -15.09
C MET A 166 -10.28 26.96 -16.51
N ALA A 167 -9.40 26.11 -17.05
CA ALA A 167 -9.65 25.49 -18.35
C ALA A 167 -10.93 24.65 -18.36
N ILE A 168 -11.23 23.93 -17.27
CA ILE A 168 -12.48 23.16 -17.12
C ILE A 168 -13.69 24.11 -17.12
N ARG A 169 -13.68 25.17 -16.27
CA ARG A 169 -14.79 26.14 -16.20
C ARG A 169 -15.01 26.86 -17.53
N GLU A 170 -13.94 27.17 -18.27
CA GLU A 170 -14.00 27.76 -19.62
C GLU A 170 -14.59 26.78 -20.64
N GLY A 171 -14.18 25.51 -20.61
CA GLY A 171 -14.74 24.45 -21.46
C GLY A 171 -16.23 24.24 -21.21
N ASP A 172 -16.61 24.11 -19.94
CA ASP A 172 -17.99 24.00 -19.47
C ASP A 172 -18.88 25.16 -19.95
N LEU A 173 -18.33 26.38 -19.93
CA LEU A 173 -19.01 27.56 -20.45
C LEU A 173 -19.19 27.44 -21.97
N GLY A 174 -18.13 27.07 -22.69
CA GLY A 174 -18.17 26.86 -24.14
C GLY A 174 -19.23 25.82 -24.56
N GLU A 175 -19.33 24.69 -23.86
CA GLU A 175 -20.36 23.68 -24.09
C GLU A 175 -21.77 24.22 -23.86
N ALA A 176 -21.97 24.99 -22.78
CA ALA A 176 -23.26 25.59 -22.48
C ALA A 176 -23.66 26.66 -23.51
N GLU A 177 -22.69 27.45 -23.99
CA GLU A 177 -22.90 28.43 -25.06
C GLU A 177 -23.23 27.77 -26.39
N LEU A 178 -22.54 26.67 -26.74
CA LEU A 178 -22.86 25.87 -27.93
C LEU A 178 -24.27 25.27 -27.86
N ALA A 179 -24.64 24.68 -26.73
CA ALA A 179 -25.98 24.12 -26.52
C ALA A 179 -27.07 25.19 -26.62
N LEU A 180 -26.80 26.40 -26.11
CA LEU A 180 -27.70 27.55 -26.25
C LEU A 180 -27.88 27.95 -27.72
N GLU A 181 -26.79 27.98 -28.49
CA GLU A 181 -26.84 28.35 -29.91
C GLU A 181 -27.61 27.31 -30.73
N LEU A 182 -27.36 26.01 -30.50
CA LEU A 182 -28.11 24.93 -31.15
C LEU A 182 -29.62 25.01 -30.88
N GLU A 183 -30.04 25.37 -29.67
CA GLU A 183 -31.46 25.56 -29.36
C GLU A 183 -32.05 26.82 -30.03
N LYS A 184 -31.26 27.88 -30.23
CA LYS A 184 -31.70 29.04 -31.01
C LYS A 184 -31.85 28.71 -32.49
N ASP A 185 -30.94 27.93 -33.06
CA ASP A 185 -31.03 27.48 -34.45
C ASP A 185 -32.31 26.65 -34.68
N LYS A 186 -32.59 25.69 -33.80
CA LYS A 186 -33.86 24.94 -33.81
C LYS A 186 -35.10 25.83 -33.74
N LEU A 187 -35.04 26.92 -32.96
CA LEU A 187 -36.17 27.85 -32.86
C LEU A 187 -36.44 28.55 -34.20
N GLU A 188 -35.39 28.91 -34.95
CA GLU A 188 -35.53 29.51 -36.28
C GLU A 188 -36.06 28.51 -37.31
N GLU A 189 -35.66 27.24 -37.24
CA GLU A 189 -36.24 26.16 -38.06
C GLU A 189 -37.73 26.00 -37.79
N PHE A 190 -38.16 25.85 -36.53
CA PHE A 190 -39.58 25.71 -36.19
C PHE A 190 -40.41 26.96 -36.52
N ARG A 191 -39.80 28.16 -36.48
CA ARG A 191 -40.45 29.38 -36.96
C ARG A 191 -40.69 29.35 -38.46
N THR A 192 -39.73 28.83 -39.23
CA THR A 192 -39.81 28.72 -40.68
C THR A 192 -40.86 27.69 -41.10
N ASP A 193 -40.93 26.56 -40.38
CA ASP A 193 -41.88 25.47 -40.64
C ASP A 193 -43.29 25.75 -40.09
N GLY A 194 -43.47 26.81 -39.29
CA GLY A 194 -44.75 27.21 -38.74
C GLY A 194 -45.23 26.36 -37.55
N ASP A 195 -44.38 25.54 -36.96
CA ASP A 195 -44.70 24.73 -35.77
C ASP A 195 -44.66 25.60 -34.50
N LYS A 196 -45.84 26.09 -34.12
CA LYS A 196 -46.01 27.01 -32.99
C LYS A 196 -45.81 26.35 -31.62
N GLU A 197 -46.09 25.06 -31.49
CA GLU A 197 -45.94 24.37 -30.20
C GLU A 197 -44.48 23.97 -29.96
N ALA A 198 -43.79 23.43 -30.98
CA ALA A 198 -42.36 23.17 -30.91
C ALA A 198 -41.57 24.47 -30.62
N ALA A 199 -41.87 25.55 -31.35
CA ALA A 199 -41.23 26.85 -31.11
C ALA A 199 -41.49 27.42 -29.69
N LYS A 200 -42.63 27.11 -29.07
CA LYS A 200 -42.95 27.53 -27.71
C LYS A 200 -42.14 26.74 -26.67
N GLU A 201 -41.96 25.45 -26.87
CA GLU A 201 -41.16 24.61 -25.97
C GLU A 201 -39.67 24.92 -26.08
N THR A 202 -39.14 25.08 -27.30
CA THR A 202 -37.75 25.50 -27.54
C THR A 202 -37.42 26.84 -26.85
N ARG A 203 -38.35 27.80 -26.83
CA ARG A 203 -38.14 29.07 -26.08
C ARG A 203 -37.96 28.86 -24.58
N LYS A 204 -38.58 27.83 -23.98
CA LYS A 204 -38.35 27.51 -22.57
C LYS A 204 -36.97 26.91 -22.35
N GLN A 205 -36.54 26.03 -23.26
CA GLN A 205 -35.19 25.45 -23.23
C GLN A 205 -34.12 26.54 -23.40
N ILE A 206 -34.29 27.47 -24.35
CA ILE A 206 -33.40 28.62 -24.52
C ILE A 206 -33.25 29.40 -23.21
N LYS A 207 -34.35 29.74 -22.50
CA LYS A 207 -34.26 30.41 -21.20
C LYS A 207 -33.51 29.61 -20.14
N LEU A 208 -33.67 28.29 -20.14
CA LEU A 208 -32.92 27.41 -19.24
C LEU A 208 -31.43 27.42 -19.56
N HIS A 209 -31.07 27.36 -20.85
CA HIS A 209 -29.69 27.43 -21.31
C HIS A 209 -29.05 28.81 -21.08
N GLU A 210 -29.77 29.91 -21.31
CA GLU A 210 -29.32 31.27 -20.97
C GLU A 210 -28.98 31.39 -19.48
N ARG A 211 -29.81 30.80 -18.61
CA ARG A 211 -29.53 30.75 -17.17
C ARG A 211 -28.28 29.94 -16.87
N LYS A 212 -28.13 28.75 -17.45
CA LYS A 212 -26.91 27.92 -17.29
C LYS A 212 -25.65 28.67 -17.74
N VAL A 213 -25.68 29.34 -18.88
CA VAL A 213 -24.56 30.17 -19.38
C VAL A 213 -24.26 31.30 -18.41
N SER A 214 -25.29 32.01 -17.91
CA SER A 214 -25.09 33.08 -16.92
C SER A 214 -24.48 32.56 -15.62
N ASP A 215 -24.90 31.39 -15.14
CA ASP A 215 -24.40 30.81 -13.90
C ASP A 215 -22.94 30.34 -14.09
N LYS A 216 -22.60 29.70 -15.21
CA LYS A 216 -21.21 29.32 -15.55
C LYS A 216 -20.29 30.52 -15.76
N ARG A 217 -20.77 31.62 -16.37
CA ARG A 217 -19.99 32.87 -16.47
C ARG A 217 -19.69 33.50 -15.12
N LYS A 218 -20.62 33.38 -14.16
CA LYS A 218 -20.34 33.83 -12.78
C LYS A 218 -19.27 32.96 -12.13
N ALA A 219 -19.34 31.64 -12.31
CA ALA A 219 -18.36 30.70 -11.77
C ALA A 219 -16.92 30.96 -12.26
N LEU A 220 -16.72 31.55 -13.45
CA LEU A 220 -15.38 31.97 -13.90
C LEU A 220 -14.75 33.09 -13.04
N ASN A 221 -15.55 33.82 -12.26
CA ASN A 221 -15.08 34.87 -11.37
C ASN A 221 -14.96 34.42 -9.91
N ASP A 222 -15.38 33.18 -9.60
CA ASP A 222 -15.25 32.63 -8.25
C ASP A 222 -13.78 32.27 -7.97
N PRO A 223 -13.34 32.32 -6.70
CA PRO A 223 -11.98 31.95 -6.32
C PRO A 223 -11.56 30.60 -6.91
N LYS A 224 -10.28 30.49 -7.26
CA LYS A 224 -9.70 29.23 -7.73
C LYS A 224 -9.74 28.21 -6.60
N GLY A 225 -10.50 27.15 -6.81
CA GLY A 225 -10.53 25.99 -5.93
C GLY A 225 -9.36 25.06 -6.24
N TYR A 226 -9.09 24.14 -5.32
CA TYR A 226 -8.03 23.15 -5.47
C TYR A 226 -8.63 21.82 -5.89
N LEU A 227 -8.73 21.62 -7.21
CA LEU A 227 -9.22 20.37 -7.79
C LEU A 227 -8.05 19.41 -8.04
N LEU A 228 -8.01 18.31 -7.30
CA LEU A 228 -7.02 17.26 -7.49
C LEU A 228 -7.40 16.34 -8.66
N ASN A 229 -6.45 16.07 -9.55
CA ASN A 229 -6.55 15.01 -10.56
C ASN A 229 -6.40 13.61 -9.89
N PRO A 230 -6.59 12.49 -10.62
CA PRO A 230 -6.51 11.15 -10.04
C PRO A 230 -5.21 10.88 -9.25
N ILE A 231 -4.04 11.21 -9.81
CA ILE A 231 -2.73 11.03 -9.16
C ILE A 231 -2.63 11.90 -7.90
N GLY A 232 -3.13 13.13 -7.97
CA GLY A 232 -3.20 14.06 -6.85
C GLY A 232 -4.06 13.54 -5.72
N ARG A 233 -5.26 13.02 -6.01
CA ARG A 233 -6.16 12.42 -5.01
C ARG A 233 -5.51 11.21 -4.33
N TYR A 234 -4.88 10.34 -5.12
CA TYR A 234 -4.17 9.18 -4.62
C TYR A 234 -3.04 9.57 -3.65
N ASN A 235 -2.16 10.49 -4.03
CA ASN A 235 -1.06 10.93 -3.18
C ASN A 235 -1.54 11.76 -1.98
N ALA A 236 -2.59 12.57 -2.13
CA ALA A 236 -3.20 13.28 -1.02
C ALA A 236 -3.76 12.33 0.04
N ASN A 237 -4.41 11.24 -0.38
CA ASN A 237 -4.88 10.20 0.53
C ASN A 237 -3.73 9.52 1.27
N LEU A 238 -2.59 9.27 0.62
CA LEU A 238 -1.40 8.73 1.29
C LEU A 238 -0.77 9.73 2.27
N ALA A 239 -0.76 11.02 1.94
CA ALA A 239 -0.30 12.08 2.86
C ALA A 239 -1.20 12.16 4.10
N LEU A 240 -2.52 12.09 3.94
CA LEU A 240 -3.45 12.00 5.05
C LEU A 240 -3.24 10.72 5.87
N ALA A 241 -3.00 9.57 5.22
CA ALA A 241 -2.75 8.31 5.90
C ALA A 241 -1.52 8.41 6.82
N ARG A 242 -0.46 9.11 6.40
CA ARG A 242 0.71 9.37 7.26
C ARG A 242 0.34 10.19 8.50
N LYS A 243 -0.52 11.20 8.36
CA LYS A 243 -1.05 12.00 9.49
C LYS A 243 -2.00 11.23 10.41
N CYS A 244 -2.65 10.18 9.91
CA CYS A 244 -3.55 9.33 10.71
C CYS A 244 -2.81 8.30 11.59
N SER A 245 -1.50 8.08 11.37
CA SER A 245 -0.69 7.07 12.09
C SER A 245 -0.64 7.24 13.62
N SER A 246 -1.13 8.36 14.14
CA SER A 246 -1.22 8.69 15.58
C SER A 246 -2.64 8.74 16.15
N ARG A 247 -3.70 8.60 15.33
CA ARG A 247 -5.10 8.90 15.77
C ARG A 247 -5.89 7.72 16.37
N GLY A 248 -5.41 6.47 16.28
CA GLY A 248 -6.26 5.30 16.56
C GLY A 248 -5.89 4.41 17.74
N SER A 249 -4.60 4.22 18.03
CA SER A 249 -4.17 3.20 19.01
C SER A 249 -4.27 3.72 20.43
N VAL A 250 -5.40 3.47 21.08
CA VAL A 250 -5.54 3.64 22.52
C VAL A 250 -5.04 2.38 23.19
N LYS A 251 -4.11 2.50 24.15
CA LYS A 251 -3.60 1.35 24.91
C LYS A 251 -4.77 0.63 25.61
N GLY A 252 -5.01 -0.63 25.23
CA GLY A 252 -6.15 -1.42 25.72
C GLY A 252 -7.48 -1.10 25.03
N GLY A 253 -7.47 -0.35 23.93
CA GLY A 253 -8.61 -0.07 23.07
C GLY A 253 -9.10 -1.31 22.32
N LYS A 254 -10.25 -1.16 21.65
CA LYS A 254 -10.84 -2.24 20.85
C LYS A 254 -9.96 -2.54 19.64
N LYS A 255 -9.84 -3.81 19.27
CA LYS A 255 -9.13 -4.22 18.06
C LYS A 255 -10.10 -4.40 16.90
N GLY A 256 -9.75 -3.85 15.75
CA GLY A 256 -10.57 -3.90 14.55
C GLY A 256 -9.86 -4.62 13.40
N ILE A 257 -10.62 -5.26 12.51
CA ILE A 257 -10.09 -5.79 11.25
C ILE A 257 -10.91 -5.30 10.05
N VAL A 258 -10.23 -4.84 9.01
CA VAL A 258 -10.80 -4.49 7.70
C VAL A 258 -10.63 -5.66 6.74
N ILE A 259 -11.72 -6.13 6.14
CA ILE A 259 -11.75 -7.27 5.22
C ILE A 259 -12.29 -6.82 3.87
N PHE A 260 -11.53 -7.06 2.80
CA PHE A 260 -11.98 -6.83 1.43
C PHE A 260 -12.76 -8.03 0.90
N VAL A 261 -13.99 -7.80 0.43
CA VAL A 261 -14.87 -8.84 -0.09
C VAL A 261 -14.92 -8.74 -1.62
N ARG A 262 -14.04 -9.52 -2.26
CA ARG A 262 -13.75 -9.53 -3.71
C ARG A 262 -14.78 -10.27 -4.55
N HIS A 263 -15.43 -11.27 -3.98
CA HIS A 263 -16.36 -12.15 -4.68
C HIS A 263 -17.78 -11.88 -4.18
N ALA A 264 -18.61 -11.33 -5.04
CA ALA A 264 -20.06 -11.27 -4.84
C ALA A 264 -20.75 -12.65 -4.81
N ASN A 265 -19.99 -13.75 -4.79
CA ASN A 265 -20.52 -15.09 -4.65
C ASN A 265 -20.72 -15.38 -3.16
N TYR A 266 -21.86 -14.85 -2.70
CA TYR A 266 -22.67 -15.27 -1.56
C TYR A 266 -22.16 -14.87 -0.16
N PRO A 267 -22.99 -14.15 0.62
CA PRO A 267 -22.74 -13.88 2.04
C PRO A 267 -22.39 -15.14 2.86
N GLU A 268 -22.86 -16.30 2.41
CA GLU A 268 -22.59 -17.62 2.97
C GLU A 268 -21.08 -17.89 3.09
N TRP A 269 -20.31 -17.59 2.04
CA TRP A 269 -18.85 -17.74 2.06
C TRP A 269 -18.19 -16.87 3.12
N LEU A 270 -18.68 -15.66 3.35
CA LEU A 270 -18.08 -14.78 4.36
C LEU A 270 -18.31 -15.36 5.75
N VAL A 271 -19.52 -15.89 5.99
CA VAL A 271 -19.83 -16.54 7.26
C VAL A 271 -18.97 -17.79 7.46
N GLU A 272 -18.77 -18.60 6.43
CA GLU A 272 -17.85 -19.75 6.48
C GLU A 272 -16.41 -19.32 6.78
N PHE A 273 -15.91 -18.31 6.06
CA PHE A 273 -14.59 -17.72 6.28
C PHE A 273 -14.40 -17.20 7.72
N LEU A 274 -15.40 -16.48 8.26
CA LEU A 274 -15.36 -15.98 9.63
C LEU A 274 -15.36 -17.11 10.68
N LYS A 275 -16.14 -18.18 10.44
CA LYS A 275 -16.22 -19.37 11.29
C LYS A 275 -14.91 -20.17 11.28
N GLU A 276 -14.35 -20.38 10.10
CA GLU A 276 -13.15 -21.18 9.88
C GLU A 276 -11.93 -20.55 10.55
N HIS A 277 -11.64 -19.28 10.25
CA HIS A 277 -10.37 -18.66 10.65
C HIS A 277 -10.39 -18.04 12.06
N ARG A 278 -11.55 -18.05 12.74
CA ARG A 278 -11.73 -17.64 14.15
C ARG A 278 -10.93 -16.39 14.52
N PHE A 279 -11.50 -15.23 14.21
CA PHE A 279 -10.95 -13.90 14.50
C PHE A 279 -11.00 -13.51 16.00
N GLY A 280 -10.69 -14.44 16.91
CA GLY A 280 -10.84 -14.34 18.37
C GLY A 280 -10.01 -13.26 19.10
N GLY A 281 -9.33 -12.38 18.36
CA GLY A 281 -8.61 -11.21 18.88
C GLY A 281 -9.18 -9.86 18.42
N PHE A 282 -10.26 -9.87 17.63
CA PHE A 282 -10.88 -8.65 17.08
C PHE A 282 -12.28 -8.42 17.66
N ASP A 283 -12.50 -7.20 18.13
CA ASP A 283 -13.76 -6.72 18.66
C ASP A 283 -14.67 -6.18 17.55
N LYS A 284 -14.08 -5.55 16.53
CA LYS A 284 -14.79 -4.81 15.47
C LYS A 284 -14.37 -5.25 14.07
N PHE A 285 -15.33 -5.21 13.14
CA PHE A 285 -15.18 -5.69 11.77
C PHE A 285 -15.70 -4.61 10.81
N ALA A 286 -14.90 -4.34 9.78
CA ALA A 286 -15.26 -3.48 8.67
C ALA A 286 -15.13 -4.28 7.38
N PHE A 287 -16.10 -4.16 6.49
CA PHE A 287 -16.11 -4.85 5.20
C PHE A 287 -16.04 -3.82 4.09
N ILE A 288 -15.09 -3.97 3.16
CA ILE A 288 -15.03 -3.18 1.93
C ILE A 288 -15.49 -4.09 0.79
N VAL A 289 -16.54 -3.72 0.09
CA VAL A 289 -17.21 -4.58 -0.90
C VAL A 289 -17.06 -3.93 -2.27
N GLY A 290 -16.52 -4.67 -3.23
CA GLY A 290 -16.37 -4.11 -4.57
C GLY A 290 -15.78 -5.09 -5.56
N GLY A 291 -15.74 -4.65 -6.81
CA GLY A 291 -15.35 -5.49 -7.93
C GLY A 291 -15.14 -4.69 -9.20
N ILE A 292 -14.88 -5.42 -10.28
CA ILE A 292 -14.71 -4.86 -11.62
C ILE A 292 -16.03 -5.04 -12.37
N ASN A 293 -16.55 -3.94 -12.92
CA ASN A 293 -17.75 -3.92 -13.76
C ASN A 293 -18.96 -4.63 -13.12
N ARG A 294 -19.30 -4.25 -11.89
CA ARG A 294 -20.40 -4.85 -11.12
C ARG A 294 -21.54 -3.87 -10.94
N THR A 295 -22.75 -4.31 -11.28
CA THR A 295 -23.98 -3.51 -11.14
C THR A 295 -24.76 -3.81 -9.86
N ASP A 296 -24.39 -4.87 -9.14
CA ASP A 296 -25.10 -5.40 -7.96
C ASP A 296 -24.36 -5.16 -6.63
N ILE A 297 -23.35 -4.27 -6.60
CA ILE A 297 -22.44 -4.11 -5.46
C ILE A 297 -23.17 -3.71 -4.19
N GLU A 298 -24.04 -2.70 -4.25
CA GLU A 298 -24.80 -2.22 -3.09
C GLU A 298 -25.70 -3.33 -2.52
N GLN A 299 -26.44 -4.03 -3.37
CA GLN A 299 -27.28 -5.16 -2.95
C GLN A 299 -26.45 -6.26 -2.30
N LYS A 300 -25.27 -6.57 -2.85
CA LYS A 300 -24.36 -7.56 -2.28
C LYS A 300 -23.77 -7.09 -0.95
N SER A 301 -23.43 -5.81 -0.84
CA SER A 301 -22.95 -5.20 0.39
C SER A 301 -24.00 -5.31 1.50
N ILE A 302 -25.28 -5.06 1.20
CA ILE A 302 -26.38 -5.24 2.16
C ILE A 302 -26.41 -6.68 2.68
N GLN A 303 -26.44 -7.66 1.78
CA GLN A 303 -26.50 -9.08 2.15
C GLN A 303 -25.28 -9.54 2.98
N ILE A 304 -24.09 -9.05 2.62
CA ILE A 304 -22.83 -9.29 3.34
C ILE A 304 -22.93 -8.75 4.78
N HIS A 305 -23.36 -7.49 4.94
CA HIS A 305 -23.45 -6.86 6.26
C HIS A 305 -24.53 -7.51 7.12
N GLU A 306 -25.67 -7.90 6.54
CA GLU A 306 -26.73 -8.64 7.25
C GLU A 306 -26.21 -9.98 7.79
N SER A 307 -25.58 -10.77 6.93
CA SER A 307 -25.07 -12.10 7.30
C SER A 307 -23.92 -12.02 8.31
N ALA A 308 -23.04 -11.03 8.16
CA ALA A 308 -21.96 -10.79 9.11
C ALA A 308 -22.48 -10.38 10.48
N ARG A 309 -23.51 -9.51 10.55
CA ARG A 309 -24.15 -9.13 11.83
C ARG A 309 -24.85 -10.31 12.48
N GLU A 310 -25.62 -11.10 11.72
CA GLU A 310 -26.28 -12.29 12.25
C GLU A 310 -25.26 -13.26 12.87
N HIS A 311 -24.11 -13.47 12.22
CA HIS A 311 -23.07 -14.34 12.75
C HIS A 311 -22.28 -13.73 13.91
N LEU A 312 -21.80 -12.49 13.78
CA LEU A 312 -20.86 -11.89 14.74
C LEU A 312 -21.56 -11.30 15.98
N ASP A 313 -22.77 -10.77 15.83
CA ASP A 313 -23.49 -10.07 16.90
C ASP A 313 -24.40 -11.01 17.71
N SER A 314 -24.74 -12.19 17.18
CA SER A 314 -25.48 -13.21 17.93
C SER A 314 -24.73 -13.72 19.16
N GLU A 315 -23.44 -13.43 19.28
CA GLU A 315 -22.58 -13.89 20.37
C GLU A 315 -22.49 -12.91 21.56
N ARG A 316 -22.82 -11.61 21.42
CA ARG A 316 -22.73 -10.59 22.51
C ARG A 316 -23.70 -9.41 22.33
N ALA A 317 -24.38 -9.00 23.41
CA ALA A 317 -25.47 -8.02 23.38
C ALA A 317 -25.07 -6.52 23.36
N ASP A 318 -23.81 -6.16 23.65
CA ASP A 318 -23.47 -4.78 24.06
C ASP A 318 -22.87 -3.85 22.98
N SER A 319 -22.88 -4.22 21.70
CA SER A 319 -22.78 -3.32 20.51
C SER A 319 -22.44 -4.13 19.27
N SER A 320 -23.01 -3.74 18.11
CA SER A 320 -22.67 -4.33 16.80
C SER A 320 -21.16 -4.40 16.60
N ARG A 321 -20.64 -5.59 16.31
CA ARG A 321 -19.24 -5.83 15.95
C ARG A 321 -18.96 -5.36 14.54
N VAL A 322 -19.95 -5.40 13.65
CA VAL A 322 -19.86 -4.83 12.30
C VAL A 322 -20.09 -3.33 12.38
N VAL A 323 -19.09 -2.52 12.00
CA VAL A 323 -19.14 -1.06 12.16
C VAL A 323 -19.40 -0.28 10.87
N THR A 324 -19.25 -0.94 9.71
CA THR A 324 -19.49 -0.32 8.41
C THR A 324 -20.96 -0.39 8.01
N SER A 325 -21.39 0.62 7.26
CA SER A 325 -22.66 0.64 6.54
C SER A 325 -22.45 0.03 5.14
N PRO A 326 -23.48 -0.58 4.53
CA PRO A 326 -23.36 -1.14 3.19
C PRO A 326 -22.97 -0.12 2.11
N ASP A 327 -23.48 1.10 2.18
CA ASP A 327 -23.40 2.08 1.09
C ASP A 327 -22.06 2.82 1.08
N ASP A 328 -21.45 3.06 2.26
CA ASP A 328 -20.24 3.90 2.38
C ASP A 328 -18.93 3.15 2.04
N VAL A 329 -19.01 1.85 1.84
CA VAL A 329 -17.85 0.95 1.66
C VAL A 329 -17.87 0.18 0.34
N CYS A 330 -18.78 0.58 -0.56
CA CYS A 330 -18.85 0.07 -1.91
C CYS A 330 -17.85 0.76 -2.83
N PHE A 331 -17.23 0.02 -3.74
CA PHE A 331 -16.47 0.58 -4.87
C PHE A 331 -16.70 -0.25 -6.13
N ASN A 332 -16.68 0.39 -7.31
CA ASN A 332 -16.82 -0.28 -8.59
C ASN A 332 -15.75 0.21 -9.57
N ILE A 333 -14.92 -0.70 -10.05
CA ILE A 333 -13.91 -0.37 -11.06
C ILE A 333 -14.55 -0.51 -12.44
N ALA A 334 -14.77 0.60 -13.11
CA ALA A 334 -15.29 0.61 -14.47
C ALA A 334 -14.24 0.11 -15.48
N PRO A 335 -14.65 -0.51 -16.60
CA PRO A 335 -13.71 -0.86 -17.66
C PRO A 335 -12.93 0.36 -18.15
N GLY A 336 -11.61 0.23 -18.28
CA GLY A 336 -10.73 1.29 -18.75
C GLY A 336 -10.54 2.47 -17.77
N GLN A 337 -11.03 2.33 -16.54
CA GLN A 337 -10.82 3.34 -15.50
C GLN A 337 -9.33 3.44 -15.10
N ASP A 338 -8.89 4.67 -14.84
CA ASP A 338 -7.51 4.95 -14.43
C ASP A 338 -7.19 4.36 -13.05
N VAL A 339 -5.97 3.85 -12.88
CA VAL A 339 -5.55 3.18 -11.64
C VAL A 339 -5.56 4.09 -10.43
N PHE A 340 -5.25 5.36 -10.61
CA PHE A 340 -5.23 6.30 -9.52
C PHE A 340 -6.64 6.69 -9.08
N GLU A 341 -7.64 6.61 -9.96
CA GLU A 341 -9.03 6.89 -9.58
C GLU A 341 -9.58 5.90 -8.58
N TYR A 342 -9.57 4.60 -8.91
CA TYR A 342 -10.08 3.59 -8.01
C TYR A 342 -9.16 3.39 -6.79
N SER A 343 -7.86 3.66 -6.92
CA SER A 343 -6.93 3.67 -5.78
C SER A 343 -7.26 4.80 -4.80
N ALA A 344 -7.58 5.99 -5.32
CA ALA A 344 -8.04 7.11 -4.50
C ALA A 344 -9.40 6.81 -3.85
N GLU A 345 -10.33 6.18 -4.56
CA GLU A 345 -11.63 5.80 -4.01
C GLU A 345 -11.49 4.82 -2.83
N VAL A 346 -10.73 3.74 -3.00
CA VAL A 346 -10.54 2.73 -1.95
C VAL A 346 -9.78 3.29 -0.75
N THR A 347 -8.76 4.12 -0.96
CA THR A 347 -8.05 4.77 0.15
C THR A 347 -8.91 5.82 0.87
N ARG A 348 -9.85 6.48 0.17
CA ARG A 348 -10.87 7.33 0.80
C ARG A 348 -11.84 6.52 1.66
N ILE A 349 -12.28 5.35 1.20
CA ILE A 349 -13.13 4.44 1.99
C ILE A 349 -12.41 4.02 3.27
N LEU A 350 -11.13 3.64 3.18
CA LEU A 350 -10.30 3.33 4.35
C LEU A 350 -10.23 4.50 5.33
N HIS A 351 -10.01 5.73 4.84
CA HIS A 351 -10.06 6.94 5.68
C HIS A 351 -11.42 7.12 6.37
N GLY A 352 -12.53 6.92 5.66
CA GLY A 352 -13.87 6.96 6.23
C GLY A 352 -14.06 5.96 7.37
N ILE A 353 -13.58 4.72 7.20
CA ILE A 353 -13.62 3.69 8.23
C ILE A 353 -12.84 4.12 9.47
N LEU A 354 -11.58 4.58 9.30
CA LEU A 354 -10.73 4.99 10.41
C LEU A 354 -11.31 6.19 11.15
N LYS A 355 -11.78 7.21 10.41
CA LYS A 355 -12.32 8.45 10.96
C LYS A 355 -13.64 8.24 11.69
N ASN A 356 -14.56 7.44 11.15
CA ASN A 356 -15.86 7.22 11.77
C ASN A 356 -15.78 6.28 12.99
N ASN A 357 -14.62 5.67 13.23
CA ASN A 357 -14.42 4.67 14.27
C ASN A 357 -13.12 4.91 15.07
N GLU A 358 -12.92 6.14 15.54
CA GLU A 358 -11.77 6.50 16.38
C GLU A 358 -11.68 5.64 17.65
N GLY A 359 -10.45 5.40 18.11
CA GLY A 359 -10.17 4.59 19.29
C GLY A 359 -10.18 3.07 19.07
N ILE A 360 -10.31 2.62 17.81
CA ILE A 360 -10.09 1.23 17.40
C ILE A 360 -8.69 1.09 16.82
N ASP A 361 -7.96 0.08 17.28
CA ASP A 361 -6.68 -0.35 16.73
C ASP A 361 -6.92 -1.28 15.55
N TRP A 362 -6.80 -0.75 14.33
CA TRP A 362 -7.20 -1.41 13.10
C TRP A 362 -6.08 -2.24 12.48
N SER A 363 -6.40 -3.44 12.00
CA SER A 363 -5.56 -4.25 11.12
C SER A 363 -6.25 -4.49 9.76
N LEU A 364 -5.48 -4.75 8.71
CA LEU A 364 -6.00 -4.99 7.36
C LEU A 364 -5.74 -6.44 6.90
N GLU A 365 -6.78 -7.13 6.43
CA GLU A 365 -6.64 -8.45 5.82
C GLU A 365 -6.30 -8.30 4.32
N ILE A 366 -5.17 -8.88 3.89
CA ILE A 366 -4.60 -8.65 2.54
C ILE A 366 -4.91 -9.75 1.52
N ALA A 367 -5.50 -10.88 1.89
CA ALA A 367 -5.95 -11.90 0.95
C ALA A 367 -7.20 -11.46 0.18
N GLY A 368 -7.92 -10.45 0.65
CA GLY A 368 -9.15 -9.91 0.06
C GLY A 368 -9.08 -8.85 -1.05
N PRO A 369 -8.05 -7.99 -1.21
CA PRO A 369 -8.08 -6.90 -2.20
C PRO A 369 -7.68 -7.26 -3.64
N LEU A 370 -8.39 -6.75 -4.64
CA LEU A 370 -8.06 -6.92 -6.08
C LEU A 370 -6.59 -6.61 -6.36
N ALA A 371 -5.99 -7.37 -7.29
CA ALA A 371 -4.57 -7.27 -7.61
C ALA A 371 -4.12 -5.83 -7.90
N MET A 372 -4.92 -5.11 -8.70
CA MET A 372 -4.67 -3.71 -9.06
C MET A 372 -4.77 -2.70 -7.90
N LEU A 373 -5.45 -3.05 -6.80
CA LEU A 373 -5.58 -2.21 -5.60
C LEU A 373 -4.47 -2.44 -4.57
N ARG A 374 -3.72 -3.55 -4.69
CA ARG A 374 -2.66 -3.92 -3.74
C ARG A 374 -1.62 -2.81 -3.55
N PRO A 375 -1.10 -2.13 -4.59
CA PRO A 375 -0.14 -1.03 -4.40
C PRO A 375 -0.68 0.06 -3.47
N ALA A 376 -1.92 0.52 -3.71
CA ALA A 376 -2.54 1.57 -2.94
C ALA A 376 -2.78 1.16 -1.49
N ILE A 377 -3.26 -0.07 -1.28
CA ILE A 377 -3.58 -0.61 0.05
C ILE A 377 -2.32 -0.84 0.88
N TYR A 378 -1.28 -1.41 0.29
CA TYR A 378 -0.03 -1.67 1.01
C TYR A 378 0.66 -0.37 1.39
N GLN A 379 0.68 0.63 0.49
CA GLN A 379 1.22 1.95 0.80
C GLN A 379 0.41 2.67 1.86
N PHE A 380 -0.92 2.64 1.76
CA PHE A 380 -1.79 3.20 2.77
C PHE A 380 -1.47 2.61 4.15
N ALA A 381 -1.41 1.29 4.25
CA ALA A 381 -1.15 0.60 5.50
C ALA A 381 0.26 0.90 6.05
N HIS A 382 1.28 0.91 5.18
CA HIS A 382 2.65 1.23 5.58
C HIS A 382 2.74 2.66 6.15
N VAL A 383 2.22 3.67 5.44
CA VAL A 383 2.34 5.06 5.89
C VAL A 383 1.44 5.38 7.09
N SER A 384 0.30 4.71 7.22
CA SER A 384 -0.57 4.81 8.40
C SER A 384 -0.13 3.94 9.57
N LYS A 385 0.89 3.09 9.39
CA LYS A 385 1.34 2.09 10.37
C LYS A 385 0.25 1.08 10.76
N MET A 386 -0.74 0.88 9.89
CA MET A 386 -1.78 -0.12 10.07
C MET A 386 -1.16 -1.52 9.90
N PRO A 387 -1.18 -2.39 10.92
CA PRO A 387 -0.73 -3.76 10.76
C PRO A 387 -1.54 -4.45 9.66
N LEU A 388 -0.87 -5.22 8.79
CA LEU A 388 -1.61 -6.11 7.91
C LEU A 388 -1.42 -7.57 8.31
N LEU A 389 -2.35 -8.39 7.84
CA LEU A 389 -2.50 -9.79 8.18
C LEU A 389 -2.82 -10.53 6.89
N TYR A 390 -2.23 -11.69 6.71
CA TYR A 390 -2.61 -12.59 5.64
C TYR A 390 -3.32 -13.80 6.26
N VAL A 391 -4.59 -13.98 5.90
CA VAL A 391 -5.32 -15.19 6.24
C VAL A 391 -5.13 -16.18 5.12
N ALA A 392 -4.28 -17.17 5.35
CA ALA A 392 -3.99 -18.20 4.36
C ALA A 392 -5.22 -19.08 4.18
N ARG A 393 -5.62 -19.28 2.92
CA ARG A 393 -6.62 -20.29 2.57
C ARG A 393 -5.93 -21.56 2.15
N GLU A 394 -6.51 -22.68 2.58
CA GLU A 394 -6.23 -23.96 1.94
C GLU A 394 -6.91 -23.98 0.57
N TRP A 395 -6.13 -24.00 -0.51
CA TRP A 395 -6.66 -24.19 -1.86
C TRP A 395 -6.76 -25.69 -2.13
N GLY A 396 -7.97 -26.24 -2.00
CA GLY A 396 -8.24 -27.63 -2.34
C GLY A 396 -8.06 -27.87 -3.85
N THR A 397 -7.29 -28.90 -4.20
CA THR A 397 -7.44 -29.55 -5.50
C THR A 397 -8.78 -30.32 -5.52
N GLU A 398 -9.40 -30.36 -6.70
CA GLU A 398 -10.77 -30.84 -6.97
C GLU A 398 -11.23 -32.02 -6.08
N GLY A 399 -12.15 -31.77 -5.14
CA GLY A 399 -12.68 -32.84 -4.28
C GLY A 399 -13.53 -32.45 -3.07
N GLY A 400 -13.42 -31.21 -2.58
CA GLY A 400 -14.43 -30.59 -1.70
C GLY A 400 -14.39 -31.00 -0.23
N VAL A 401 -13.94 -30.03 0.59
CA VAL A 401 -14.01 -29.92 2.06
C VAL A 401 -12.94 -30.70 2.84
N HIS A 402 -11.85 -30.00 3.15
CA HIS A 402 -11.03 -30.31 4.33
C HIS A 402 -11.61 -29.56 5.53
N PHE A 403 -12.01 -30.29 6.57
CA PHE A 403 -12.29 -29.67 7.86
C PHE A 403 -10.96 -29.34 8.51
N THR A 404 -10.66 -28.05 8.67
CA THR A 404 -9.46 -27.64 9.38
C THR A 404 -9.77 -27.72 10.89
N ASP A 405 -9.13 -28.66 11.58
CA ASP A 405 -9.05 -28.68 13.05
C ASP A 405 -8.07 -27.60 13.56
N ALA A 406 -7.58 -26.74 12.67
CA ALA A 406 -6.61 -25.70 12.94
C ALA A 406 -7.22 -24.57 13.79
N THR A 407 -6.60 -24.31 14.93
CA THR A 407 -6.98 -23.24 15.86
C THR A 407 -6.55 -21.87 15.32
N GLY A 408 -7.31 -20.80 15.58
CA GLY A 408 -7.25 -19.49 14.89
C GLY A 408 -5.92 -18.71 14.82
N ASP A 409 -4.83 -19.16 15.44
CA ASP A 409 -3.48 -18.61 15.22
C ASP A 409 -2.78 -19.31 14.04
N LYS A 410 -3.13 -20.57 13.77
CA LYS A 410 -2.64 -21.39 12.64
C LYS A 410 -3.28 -21.05 11.29
N HIS A 411 -4.00 -19.93 11.21
CA HIS A 411 -4.62 -19.40 9.98
C HIS A 411 -4.09 -18.02 9.60
N LYS A 412 -3.29 -17.40 10.47
CA LYS A 412 -2.81 -16.03 10.32
C LYS A 412 -1.31 -16.04 10.11
N LEU A 413 -0.87 -15.74 8.91
CA LEU A 413 0.53 -15.47 8.66
C LEU A 413 0.81 -14.02 9.05
N ARG A 414 1.80 -13.85 9.92
CA ARG A 414 2.38 -12.53 10.14
C ARG A 414 3.10 -12.12 8.86
N ILE A 415 2.98 -10.85 8.55
CA ILE A 415 3.77 -10.17 7.53
C ILE A 415 4.68 -9.13 8.20
N PRO A 416 5.83 -8.77 7.61
CA PRO A 416 6.71 -7.77 8.18
C PRO A 416 5.97 -6.43 8.33
N ASN A 417 6.01 -5.86 9.53
CA ASN A 417 5.45 -4.55 9.78
C ASN A 417 6.47 -3.44 9.43
N LYS A 418 6.08 -2.18 9.60
CA LYS A 418 6.96 -1.03 9.31
C LYS A 418 8.27 -1.09 10.11
N ASP A 419 8.23 -1.49 11.38
CA ASP A 419 9.43 -1.57 12.22
C ASP A 419 10.39 -2.68 11.73
N ASP A 420 9.86 -3.82 11.27
CA ASP A 420 10.64 -4.89 10.66
C ASP A 420 11.36 -4.38 9.41
N VAL A 421 10.62 -3.72 8.50
CA VAL A 421 11.11 -3.14 7.26
C VAL A 421 12.17 -2.07 7.52
N ASP A 422 11.89 -1.10 8.39
CA ASP A 422 12.81 -0.02 8.73
C ASP A 422 14.09 -0.57 9.38
N SER A 423 13.96 -1.55 10.27
CA SER A 423 15.10 -2.25 10.90
C SER A 423 15.99 -2.96 9.88
N ILE A 424 15.40 -3.68 8.92
CA ILE A 424 16.14 -4.38 7.86
C ILE A 424 16.87 -3.38 6.98
N ARG A 425 16.17 -2.31 6.54
CA ARG A 425 16.77 -1.24 5.73
C ARG A 425 17.97 -0.61 6.42
N ASP A 426 17.83 -0.25 7.69
CA ASP A 426 18.90 0.39 8.45
C ASP A 426 20.09 -0.57 8.67
N SER A 427 19.82 -1.86 8.84
CA SER A 427 20.85 -2.90 8.96
C SER A 427 21.64 -3.11 7.67
N VAL A 428 20.97 -3.05 6.53
CA VAL A 428 21.59 -3.10 5.20
C VAL A 428 22.45 -1.85 4.95
N ALA A 429 21.94 -0.67 5.31
CA ALA A 429 22.62 0.61 5.08
C ALA A 429 23.81 0.88 6.04
N HIS A 430 23.80 0.32 7.25
CA HIS A 430 24.80 0.65 8.26
C HIS A 430 26.11 -0.16 8.11
N GLU A 431 27.21 0.54 7.78
CA GLU A 431 28.52 -0.04 7.39
C GLU A 431 29.02 -1.18 8.30
N ASN A 432 29.03 -1.02 9.63
CA ASN A 432 29.56 -2.05 10.52
C ASN A 432 28.55 -3.15 10.86
N ALA A 433 27.25 -2.87 10.74
CA ALA A 433 26.21 -3.85 11.00
C ALA A 433 26.08 -4.79 9.80
N SER A 434 26.08 -4.24 8.59
CA SER A 434 26.02 -5.00 7.34
C SER A 434 27.18 -5.99 7.19
N ARG A 435 28.41 -5.59 7.51
CA ARG A 435 29.58 -6.51 7.55
C ARG A 435 29.36 -7.70 8.47
N LEU A 436 28.86 -7.44 9.67
CA LEU A 436 28.61 -8.48 10.66
C LEU A 436 27.46 -9.40 10.23
N ILE A 437 26.35 -8.82 9.79
CA ILE A 437 25.15 -9.56 9.37
C ILE A 437 25.46 -10.42 8.14
N ALA A 438 26.20 -9.91 7.16
CA ALA A 438 26.57 -10.66 5.98
C ALA A 438 27.47 -11.86 6.30
N THR A 439 28.47 -11.68 7.18
CA THR A 439 29.32 -12.80 7.64
C THR A 439 28.52 -13.84 8.42
N ALA A 440 27.65 -13.37 9.32
CA ALA A 440 26.76 -14.22 10.09
C ALA A 440 25.85 -15.07 9.20
N TYR A 441 25.24 -14.43 8.21
CA TYR A 441 24.34 -15.07 7.27
C TYR A 441 25.04 -16.10 6.40
N LYS A 442 26.24 -15.81 5.87
CA LYS A 442 27.05 -16.83 5.15
C LYS A 442 27.40 -18.02 6.04
N SER A 443 27.62 -17.83 7.34
CA SER A 443 27.81 -18.94 8.28
C SER A 443 26.51 -19.71 8.52
N HIS A 444 25.38 -19.01 8.65
CA HIS A 444 24.05 -19.60 8.81
C HIS A 444 23.67 -20.49 7.62
N LEU A 445 23.91 -20.04 6.37
CA LEU A 445 23.67 -20.83 5.17
C LEU A 445 24.41 -22.19 5.16
N ASN A 446 25.62 -22.23 5.73
CA ASN A 446 26.40 -23.46 5.82
C ASN A 446 25.99 -24.32 7.03
N ASN A 447 25.59 -23.69 8.13
CA ASN A 447 25.13 -24.34 9.35
C ASN A 447 24.08 -23.44 10.03
N PRO A 448 22.78 -23.79 9.95
CA PRO A 448 21.70 -22.97 10.51
C PRO A 448 21.84 -22.69 12.01
N ASN A 449 22.49 -23.59 12.75
CA ASN A 449 22.76 -23.47 14.19
C ASN A 449 24.09 -22.77 14.49
N SER A 450 24.72 -22.13 13.51
CA SER A 450 26.00 -21.45 13.71
C SER A 450 25.83 -20.24 14.63
N VAL A 451 26.78 -20.10 15.54
CA VAL A 451 26.84 -19.00 16.50
C VAL A 451 28.04 -18.12 16.16
N ILE A 452 27.79 -16.82 16.07
CA ILE A 452 28.80 -15.78 15.92
C ILE A 452 29.47 -15.56 17.27
N ASP A 453 30.75 -15.88 17.41
CA ASP A 453 31.53 -15.55 18.59
C ASP A 453 32.46 -14.33 18.32
N THR A 454 32.19 -13.22 19.01
CA THR A 454 32.99 -11.99 18.94
C THR A 454 34.01 -11.87 20.07
N SER A 455 34.28 -12.97 20.77
CA SER A 455 35.26 -13.04 21.85
C SER A 455 36.69 -12.78 21.36
N HIS A 456 37.53 -12.33 22.29
CA HIS A 456 38.94 -12.08 22.07
C HIS A 456 39.75 -13.25 22.62
N SER A 457 40.54 -13.92 21.77
CA SER A 457 41.53 -14.87 22.26
C SER A 457 42.81 -14.13 22.67
N LYS A 458 42.96 -13.83 23.96
CA LYS A 458 44.18 -13.23 24.52
C LYS A 458 45.46 -14.04 24.26
N LYS A 459 45.32 -15.35 24.02
CA LYS A 459 46.45 -16.28 23.81
C LYS A 459 47.01 -16.20 22.40
N ASN A 460 46.15 -15.90 21.41
CA ASN A 460 46.52 -15.87 19.99
C ASN A 460 46.48 -14.46 19.38
N ASN A 461 46.00 -13.44 20.13
CA ASN A 461 45.83 -12.07 19.66
C ASN A 461 44.98 -12.02 18.37
N VAL A 462 43.86 -12.75 18.37
CA VAL A 462 42.98 -12.96 17.22
C VAL A 462 41.52 -12.74 17.63
N CYS A 463 40.74 -12.16 16.72
CA CYS A 463 39.27 -12.15 16.75
C CYS A 463 38.75 -13.15 15.69
N PRO A 464 38.26 -14.34 16.10
CA PRO A 464 37.88 -15.40 15.15
C PRO A 464 36.85 -14.95 14.12
N PHE A 465 35.88 -14.13 14.52
CA PHE A 465 34.88 -13.59 13.59
C PHE A 465 35.47 -12.62 12.55
N TYR A 466 36.45 -11.81 12.94
CA TYR A 466 37.12 -10.90 12.02
C TYR A 466 37.90 -11.68 10.95
N ASP A 467 38.57 -12.76 11.35
CA ASP A 467 39.28 -13.63 10.41
C ASP A 467 38.30 -14.39 9.50
N LEU A 468 37.20 -14.90 10.05
CA LEU A 468 36.11 -15.53 9.28
C LEU A 468 35.54 -14.57 8.22
N ASN A 469 35.29 -13.30 8.55
CA ASN A 469 34.85 -12.30 7.57
C ASN A 469 35.88 -12.15 6.43
N LYS A 470 37.17 -12.13 6.75
CA LYS A 470 38.24 -12.02 5.76
C LYS A 470 38.43 -13.29 4.90
N GLU A 471 38.05 -14.45 5.40
CA GLU A 471 37.99 -15.69 4.63
C GLU A 471 36.80 -15.68 3.67
N GLN A 472 35.66 -15.12 4.10
CA GLN A 472 34.41 -15.14 3.33
C GLN A 472 34.30 -14.05 2.25
N PHE A 473 34.99 -12.92 2.39
CA PHE A 473 34.89 -11.77 1.48
C PHE A 473 36.26 -11.35 0.94
N PRO A 474 36.46 -11.13 -0.37
CA PRO A 474 37.75 -10.72 -0.94
C PRO A 474 38.17 -9.30 -0.50
N ALA A 475 39.46 -8.98 -0.68
CA ALA A 475 40.11 -7.80 -0.10
C ALA A 475 39.43 -6.45 -0.42
N ASP A 476 38.85 -6.36 -1.61
CA ASP A 476 38.17 -5.21 -2.19
C ASP A 476 36.65 -5.21 -1.97
N HIS A 477 36.11 -6.25 -1.33
CA HIS A 477 34.67 -6.38 -1.09
C HIS A 477 34.16 -5.35 -0.07
N PRO A 478 33.04 -4.65 -0.32
CA PRO A 478 32.52 -3.61 0.60
C PRO A 478 32.15 -4.16 2.00
N LEU A 479 31.72 -5.42 2.06
CA LEU A 479 31.38 -6.13 3.31
C LEU A 479 32.57 -6.77 4.03
N ARG A 480 33.80 -6.57 3.54
CA ARG A 480 35.01 -6.99 4.27
C ARG A 480 35.39 -5.94 5.30
N TYR A 481 35.75 -6.36 6.50
CA TYR A 481 36.35 -5.44 7.48
C TYR A 481 37.70 -4.92 6.99
N LYS A 482 37.92 -3.61 7.17
CA LYS A 482 39.21 -2.97 6.86
C LYS A 482 40.34 -3.63 7.65
N GLN A 483 41.49 -3.80 7.00
CA GLN A 483 42.68 -4.39 7.62
C GLN A 483 43.07 -3.62 8.88
N SER A 484 43.22 -4.34 10.00
CA SER A 484 43.73 -3.77 11.24
C SER A 484 44.94 -4.53 11.77
N SER A 485 45.89 -3.79 12.36
CA SER A 485 47.17 -4.29 12.87
C SER A 485 47.11 -4.79 14.31
N THR A 486 46.04 -4.53 15.06
CA THR A 486 45.89 -4.97 16.47
C THR A 486 44.61 -5.74 16.70
N ALA A 487 44.64 -6.79 17.53
CA ALA A 487 43.46 -7.56 17.87
C ALA A 487 42.40 -6.70 18.58
N ASP A 488 42.81 -5.76 19.42
CA ASP A 488 41.87 -4.89 20.15
C ASP A 488 41.02 -4.03 19.22
N SER A 489 41.60 -3.51 18.13
CA SER A 489 40.85 -2.71 17.16
C SER A 489 39.97 -3.58 16.25
N GLN A 490 40.38 -4.81 15.94
CA GLN A 490 39.52 -5.80 15.27
C GLN A 490 38.30 -6.12 16.13
N VAL A 491 38.52 -6.46 17.40
CA VAL A 491 37.45 -6.75 18.37
C VAL A 491 36.54 -5.55 18.56
N HIS A 492 37.09 -4.34 18.64
CA HIS A 492 36.29 -3.11 18.74
C HIS A 492 35.37 -2.95 17.53
N ALA A 493 35.87 -3.10 16.30
CA ALA A 493 35.06 -2.98 15.08
C ALA A 493 33.92 -4.03 15.03
N VAL A 494 34.22 -5.28 15.38
CA VAL A 494 33.22 -6.35 15.43
C VAL A 494 32.18 -6.10 16.53
N ARG A 495 32.60 -5.64 17.72
CA ARG A 495 31.68 -5.33 18.83
C ARG A 495 30.79 -4.14 18.55
N GLU A 496 31.30 -3.09 17.91
CA GLU A 496 30.47 -1.96 17.48
C GLU A 496 29.44 -2.39 16.44
N GLY A 497 29.84 -3.24 15.48
CA GLY A 497 28.91 -3.87 14.54
C GLY A 497 27.84 -4.70 15.26
N ALA A 498 28.22 -5.52 16.24
CA ALA A 498 27.29 -6.36 17.00
C ALA A 498 26.33 -5.53 17.83
N LYS A 499 26.84 -4.50 18.52
CA LYS A 499 26.03 -3.56 19.30
C LYS A 499 24.97 -2.91 18.42
N LYS A 500 25.36 -2.43 17.23
CA LYS A 500 24.41 -1.80 16.31
C LYS A 500 23.42 -2.81 15.72
N ALA A 501 23.87 -4.00 15.33
CA ALA A 501 22.98 -5.05 14.80
C ALA A 501 21.95 -5.54 15.84
N ILE A 502 22.28 -5.51 17.15
CA ILE A 502 21.34 -5.77 18.24
C ILE A 502 20.35 -4.61 18.38
N GLU A 503 20.84 -3.36 18.35
CA GLU A 503 20.00 -2.15 18.42
C GLU A 503 18.96 -2.11 17.28
N LEU A 504 19.38 -2.50 16.08
CA LEU A 504 18.53 -2.65 14.89
C LEU A 504 17.72 -3.96 14.90
N GLY A 505 17.90 -4.83 15.89
CA GLY A 505 17.15 -6.07 16.02
C GLY A 505 17.37 -7.09 14.90
N SER A 506 18.55 -7.13 14.28
CA SER A 506 18.90 -8.11 13.22
C SER A 506 19.67 -9.32 13.74
N ILE A 507 20.16 -9.27 14.98
CA ILE A 507 20.78 -10.44 15.64
C ILE A 507 20.24 -10.59 17.06
N THR A 508 20.16 -11.84 17.52
CA THR A 508 19.83 -12.19 18.90
C THR A 508 21.10 -12.50 19.67
N LYS A 509 21.21 -11.97 20.88
CA LYS A 509 22.29 -12.29 21.80
C LYS A 509 21.95 -13.57 22.57
N LEU A 510 22.81 -14.57 22.46
CA LEU A 510 22.65 -15.87 23.11
C LEU A 510 23.42 -15.92 24.44
N GLU A 511 24.71 -15.55 24.41
CA GLU A 511 25.58 -15.50 25.59
C GLU A 511 26.51 -14.27 25.56
N THR A 512 27.54 -14.27 26.40
CA THR A 512 28.55 -13.22 26.45
C THR A 512 29.42 -13.26 25.19
N ASN A 513 29.18 -12.34 24.26
CA ASN A 513 29.81 -12.24 22.92
C ASN A 513 29.33 -13.26 21.88
N GLN A 514 28.25 -14.01 22.17
CA GLN A 514 27.67 -14.97 21.23
C GLN A 514 26.35 -14.48 20.67
N TYR A 515 26.20 -14.54 19.35
CA TYR A 515 25.04 -14.02 18.63
C TYR A 515 24.61 -14.95 17.49
N ALA A 516 23.35 -14.83 17.06
CA ALA A 516 22.82 -15.48 15.86
C ALA A 516 21.96 -14.51 15.06
N PRO A 517 21.91 -14.59 13.72
CA PRO A 517 20.92 -13.85 12.95
C PRO A 517 19.51 -14.29 13.36
N ASN A 518 18.61 -13.33 13.49
CA ASN A 518 17.18 -13.60 13.64
C ASN A 518 16.47 -13.41 12.29
N ILE A 519 15.14 -13.49 12.26
CA ILE A 519 14.33 -13.34 11.05
C ILE A 519 14.67 -12.08 10.22
N ARG A 520 14.97 -10.95 10.87
CA ARG A 520 15.36 -9.70 10.19
C ARG A 520 16.80 -9.79 9.66
N GLY A 521 17.69 -10.41 10.43
CA GLY A 521 19.08 -10.67 10.03
C GLY A 521 19.21 -11.63 8.86
N ILE A 522 18.30 -12.62 8.74
CA ILE A 522 18.24 -13.53 7.60
C ILE A 522 17.92 -12.75 6.33
N VAL A 523 16.85 -11.96 6.33
CA VAL A 523 16.46 -11.12 5.16
C VAL A 523 17.55 -10.10 4.82
N ALA A 524 18.07 -9.37 5.81
CA ALA A 524 19.16 -8.41 5.59
C ALA A 524 20.42 -9.10 5.03
N GLY A 525 20.78 -10.27 5.57
CA GLY A 525 21.91 -11.07 5.12
C GLY A 525 21.76 -11.53 3.67
N ALA A 526 20.57 -12.02 3.30
CA ALA A 526 20.24 -12.39 1.93
C ALA A 526 20.44 -11.21 0.97
N LEU A 527 19.90 -10.04 1.28
CA LEU A 527 20.05 -8.83 0.46
C LEU A 527 21.51 -8.38 0.29
N LEU A 528 22.33 -8.56 1.33
CA LEU A 528 23.73 -8.13 1.35
C LEU A 528 24.66 -9.08 0.58
N VAL A 529 24.36 -10.39 0.62
CA VAL A 529 25.26 -11.42 0.10
C VAL A 529 24.88 -11.88 -1.30
N ASN A 530 23.61 -11.74 -1.67
CA ASN A 530 23.17 -12.04 -3.02
C ASN A 530 23.73 -10.97 -3.95
N LEU A 531 24.80 -11.31 -4.67
CA LEU A 531 25.37 -10.49 -5.72
C LEU A 531 24.83 -11.07 -7.02
N GLY A 532 23.73 -10.49 -7.53
CA GLY A 532 22.98 -11.02 -8.67
C GLY A 532 23.81 -11.29 -9.92
#